data_AF-A0A6N7BTL2-F1
#
_entry.id   AF-A0A6N7BTL2-F1
#
_cell.length_a   1.000
_cell.length_b   1.000
_cell.length_c   1.000
_cell.angle_alpha   90.00
_cell.angle_beta   90.00
_cell.angle_gamma   90.00
#
_symmetry.space_group_name_H-M   'P 1'
#
loop_
_entity.id
_entity.type
_entity.pdbx_description
1 polymer ?
#
loop_
_entity_poly.entity_id
_entity_poly.type
_entity_poly.pdbx_seq_one_letter_code
_entity_poly.pdbx_strand_id
1 'polypeptide(L)'
;MKSKIKVGDVFNTNEGYEVEVVKYNTAKDITVRFLDLYRYERTTNQSNLRNGRIKNPYHPSVYGIGFIGEGPFKTQKNGKRLGSYSTWQAMLNRCYSEKSLKFRPSYHDCEVDKNWWNYQNFCQWYYSNNFSGIGYDLDKDVLVSGNKMYSESTCAFVPREINSLLLKCGKSYGVSGIKGACKNIDKYSAHLSNGTESIFLGRFETAQEAHQAYVFAKEAYVKEVANKWRGLIDERVYDALMNWRAA
;
A
#
# COMPACT_ATOMS: atom_id res chain seq x y z
N MET A 1 44.38 -8.81 -23.29
CA MET A 1 43.48 -9.96 -22.95
C MET A 1 42.88 -9.70 -21.58
N LYS A 2 41.58 -9.95 -21.39
CA LYS A 2 40.98 -9.87 -20.04
C LYS A 2 41.51 -11.04 -19.19
N SER A 3 41.90 -10.78 -17.94
CA SER A 3 42.43 -11.79 -17.00
C SER A 3 41.47 -12.97 -16.85
N LYS A 4 41.98 -14.21 -16.77
CA LYS A 4 41.15 -15.41 -16.59
C LYS A 4 40.49 -15.37 -15.20
N ILE A 5 39.17 -15.60 -15.15
CA ILE A 5 38.41 -15.65 -13.88
C ILE A 5 38.73 -16.96 -13.16
N LYS A 6 38.90 -16.90 -11.84
CA LYS A 6 39.15 -18.02 -10.95
C LYS A 6 38.18 -18.00 -9.76
N VAL A 7 38.02 -19.15 -9.12
CA VAL A 7 37.34 -19.23 -7.81
C VAL A 7 38.15 -18.40 -6.80
N GLY A 8 37.45 -17.62 -5.97
CA GLY A 8 38.02 -16.65 -5.04
C GLY A 8 38.19 -15.23 -5.62
N ASP A 9 38.04 -15.03 -6.93
CA ASP A 9 38.07 -13.68 -7.50
C ASP A 9 36.84 -12.87 -7.03
N VAL A 10 37.07 -11.60 -6.69
CA VAL A 10 36.03 -10.66 -6.26
C VAL A 10 35.73 -9.64 -7.35
N PHE A 11 34.44 -9.34 -7.54
CA PHE A 11 33.94 -8.38 -8.52
C PHE A 11 32.94 -7.43 -7.88
N ASN A 12 32.87 -6.19 -8.41
CA ASN A 12 31.85 -5.22 -8.06
C ASN A 12 30.64 -5.32 -9.00
N THR A 13 29.45 -5.18 -8.42
CA THR A 13 28.18 -5.07 -9.15
C THR A 13 27.80 -3.61 -9.39
N ASN A 14 26.93 -3.36 -10.37
CA ASN A 14 26.40 -2.02 -10.66
C ASN A 14 25.47 -1.49 -9.54
N GLU A 15 25.06 -2.36 -8.61
CA GLU A 15 24.26 -2.00 -7.43
C GLU A 15 25.14 -1.69 -6.21
N GLY A 16 26.48 -1.72 -6.36
CA GLY A 16 27.43 -1.35 -5.31
C GLY A 16 27.83 -2.49 -4.37
N TYR A 17 27.48 -3.74 -4.68
CA TYR A 17 27.89 -4.91 -3.89
C TYR A 17 29.16 -5.56 -4.45
N GLU A 18 29.94 -6.15 -3.55
CA GLU A 18 30.98 -7.11 -3.88
C GLU A 18 30.41 -8.54 -3.97
N VAL A 19 30.89 -9.30 -4.96
CA VAL A 19 30.58 -10.72 -5.13
C VAL A 19 31.85 -11.53 -5.32
N GLU A 20 31.92 -12.69 -4.68
CA GLU A 20 33.03 -13.66 -4.82
C GLU A 20 32.62 -14.79 -5.75
N VAL A 21 33.52 -15.22 -6.64
CA VAL A 21 33.33 -16.43 -7.45
C VAL A 21 33.54 -17.66 -6.58
N VAL A 22 32.46 -18.41 -6.30
CA VAL A 22 32.51 -19.63 -5.47
C VAL A 22 32.54 -20.91 -6.29
N LYS A 23 32.09 -20.85 -7.56
CA LYS A 23 32.14 -21.98 -8.50
C LYS A 23 32.32 -21.48 -9.93
N TYR A 24 33.16 -22.15 -10.70
CA TYR A 24 33.36 -21.88 -12.12
C TYR A 24 33.33 -23.19 -12.92
N ASN A 25 32.24 -23.44 -13.64
CA ASN A 25 32.12 -24.61 -14.53
C ASN A 25 32.45 -24.21 -15.97
N THR A 26 31.80 -23.16 -16.47
CA THR A 26 32.01 -22.63 -17.83
C THR A 26 31.85 -21.11 -17.85
N ALA A 27 32.19 -20.46 -18.97
CA ALA A 27 31.93 -19.02 -19.14
C ALA A 27 30.44 -18.63 -19.09
N LYS A 28 29.51 -19.60 -19.21
CA LYS A 28 28.06 -19.38 -19.10
C LYS A 28 27.49 -19.84 -17.75
N ASP A 29 28.30 -20.49 -16.92
CA ASP A 29 27.90 -21.12 -15.66
C ASP A 29 28.96 -20.85 -14.59
N ILE A 30 28.80 -19.71 -13.92
CA ILE A 30 29.62 -19.23 -12.83
C ILE A 30 28.70 -18.94 -11.66
N THR A 31 28.93 -19.55 -10.50
CA THR A 31 28.21 -19.21 -9.27
C THR A 31 29.00 -18.16 -8.51
N VAL A 32 28.33 -17.09 -8.13
CA VAL A 32 28.88 -16.05 -7.26
C VAL A 32 28.09 -15.94 -5.97
N ARG A 33 28.76 -15.51 -4.91
CA ARG A 33 28.16 -15.20 -3.61
C ARG A 33 28.30 -13.72 -3.31
N PHE A 34 27.20 -13.07 -2.93
CA PHE A 34 27.24 -11.70 -2.41
C PHE A 34 27.98 -11.65 -1.07
N LEU A 35 28.85 -10.65 -0.89
CA LEU A 35 29.61 -10.48 0.34
C LEU A 35 28.89 -9.60 1.38
N ASP A 36 27.58 -9.44 1.24
CA ASP A 36 26.72 -8.74 2.20
C ASP A 36 26.20 -9.68 3.30
N LEU A 37 25.30 -9.16 4.15
CA LEU A 37 24.68 -9.90 5.24
C LEU A 37 23.93 -11.16 4.77
N TYR A 38 23.33 -11.13 3.57
CA TYR A 38 22.47 -12.20 3.08
C TYR A 38 23.24 -13.36 2.47
N ARG A 39 24.50 -13.14 2.06
CA ARG A 39 25.35 -14.18 1.46
C ARG A 39 24.69 -14.88 0.28
N TYR A 40 23.82 -14.17 -0.45
CA TYR A 40 23.02 -14.75 -1.51
C TYR A 40 23.91 -15.33 -2.62
N GLU A 41 23.57 -16.53 -3.10
CA GLU A 41 24.28 -17.17 -4.20
C GLU A 41 23.43 -17.19 -5.47
N ARG A 42 24.07 -16.91 -6.60
CA ARG A 42 23.41 -17.05 -7.91
C ARG A 42 24.37 -17.42 -9.02
N THR A 43 23.84 -18.13 -10.00
CA THR A 43 24.53 -18.39 -11.25
C THR A 43 24.43 -17.20 -12.19
N THR A 44 25.51 -16.95 -12.92
CA THR A 44 25.67 -15.91 -13.92
C THR A 44 26.60 -16.38 -15.04
N ASN A 45 26.80 -15.53 -16.04
CA ASN A 45 27.80 -15.73 -17.07
C ASN A 45 28.95 -14.71 -16.94
N GLN A 46 30.07 -15.02 -17.58
CA GLN A 46 31.30 -14.23 -17.59
C GLN A 46 31.08 -12.78 -18.04
N SER A 47 30.18 -12.55 -19.01
CA SER A 47 29.90 -11.20 -19.49
C SER A 47 29.19 -10.37 -18.41
N ASN A 48 28.15 -10.91 -17.81
CA ASN A 48 27.41 -10.23 -16.74
C ASN A 48 28.29 -9.98 -15.52
N LEU A 49 29.13 -10.94 -15.13
CA LEU A 49 30.08 -10.79 -14.02
C LEU A 49 31.06 -9.64 -14.26
N ARG A 50 31.72 -9.61 -15.41
CA ARG A 50 32.71 -8.55 -15.70
C ARG A 50 32.11 -7.16 -15.87
N ASN A 51 30.84 -7.08 -16.27
CA ASN A 51 30.15 -5.82 -16.47
C ASN A 51 29.30 -5.40 -15.25
N GLY A 52 29.46 -6.09 -14.10
CA GLY A 52 28.73 -5.79 -12.87
C GLY A 52 27.21 -5.99 -12.95
N ARG A 53 26.69 -6.70 -13.96
CA ARG A 53 25.24 -6.85 -14.24
C ARG A 53 24.56 -7.93 -13.38
N ILE A 54 25.14 -8.23 -12.23
CA ILE A 54 24.62 -9.22 -11.29
C ILE A 54 23.74 -8.48 -10.30
N LYS A 55 22.52 -8.97 -10.12
CA LYS A 55 21.49 -8.33 -9.30
C LYS A 55 21.39 -8.98 -7.93
N ASN A 56 21.33 -8.20 -6.87
CA ASN A 56 21.03 -8.69 -5.53
C ASN A 56 19.50 -8.67 -5.32
N PRO A 57 18.84 -9.81 -5.02
CA PRO A 57 17.40 -9.82 -4.77
C PRO A 57 16.99 -8.98 -3.55
N TYR A 58 17.94 -8.70 -2.66
CA TYR A 58 17.77 -7.87 -1.47
C TYR A 58 18.16 -6.41 -1.67
N HIS A 59 18.54 -6.01 -2.89
CA HIS A 59 18.79 -4.59 -3.18
C HIS A 59 17.48 -3.78 -3.07
N PRO A 60 17.42 -2.73 -2.24
CA PRO A 60 16.21 -1.94 -1.99
C PRO A 60 15.89 -0.98 -3.14
N SER A 61 15.63 -1.57 -4.32
CA SER A 61 15.46 -0.89 -5.60
C SER A 61 14.15 -0.08 -5.72
N VAL A 62 13.21 -0.23 -4.79
CA VAL A 62 11.89 0.40 -4.85
C VAL A 62 11.72 1.38 -3.70
N TYR A 63 11.85 2.67 -4.01
CA TYR A 63 11.80 3.79 -3.05
C TYR A 63 12.82 3.67 -1.90
N GLY A 64 13.98 3.04 -2.16
CA GLY A 64 15.06 2.92 -1.18
C GLY A 64 14.80 1.95 -0.03
N ILE A 65 13.64 1.28 0.00
CA ILE A 65 13.27 0.33 1.05
C ILE A 65 12.79 -1.01 0.48
N GLY A 66 11.93 -0.99 -0.55
CA GLY A 66 11.35 -2.20 -1.11
C GLY A 66 12.33 -3.00 -1.96
N PHE A 67 12.37 -4.32 -1.75
CA PHE A 67 13.19 -5.26 -2.53
C PHE A 67 12.37 -6.48 -2.96
N ILE A 68 12.83 -7.18 -4.00
CA ILE A 68 12.06 -8.27 -4.61
C ILE A 68 12.09 -9.53 -3.75
N GLY A 69 13.22 -9.82 -3.12
CA GLY A 69 13.45 -11.03 -2.33
C GLY A 69 13.58 -12.30 -3.17
N GLU A 70 13.82 -13.42 -2.48
CA GLU A 70 13.90 -14.75 -3.07
C GLU A 70 12.54 -15.45 -2.99
N GLY A 71 11.98 -15.83 -4.14
CA GLY A 71 10.72 -16.56 -4.16
C GLY A 71 10.09 -16.70 -5.55
N PRO A 72 8.91 -17.34 -5.61
CA PRO A 72 8.28 -17.73 -6.88
C PRO A 72 7.51 -16.57 -7.55
N PHE A 73 7.23 -15.49 -6.82
CA PHE A 73 6.33 -14.45 -7.28
C PHE A 73 7.03 -13.51 -8.26
N LYS A 74 6.52 -13.49 -9.49
CA LYS A 74 7.02 -12.64 -10.57
C LYS A 74 6.43 -11.24 -10.47
N THR A 75 7.22 -10.23 -10.80
CA THR A 75 6.74 -8.83 -10.88
C THR A 75 6.00 -8.51 -12.18
N GLN A 76 6.22 -9.33 -13.22
CA GLN A 76 5.70 -9.12 -14.56
C GLN A 76 5.43 -10.44 -15.31
N LYS A 77 4.48 -10.41 -16.25
CA LYS A 77 4.15 -11.50 -17.19
C LYS A 77 3.94 -10.90 -18.57
N ASN A 78 4.58 -11.47 -19.59
CA ASN A 78 4.51 -10.99 -21.00
C ASN A 78 4.81 -9.49 -21.15
N GLY A 79 5.84 -9.00 -20.43
CA GLY A 79 6.24 -7.59 -20.44
C GLY A 79 5.31 -6.63 -19.68
N LYS A 80 4.20 -7.12 -19.11
CA LYS A 80 3.27 -6.32 -18.31
C LYS A 80 3.46 -6.58 -16.82
N ARG A 81 3.44 -5.52 -16.01
CA ARG A 81 3.48 -5.64 -14.54
C ARG A 81 2.25 -6.38 -14.04
N LEU A 82 2.44 -7.23 -13.02
CA LEU A 82 1.32 -7.87 -12.34
C LEU A 82 0.60 -6.88 -11.42
N GLY A 83 -0.67 -7.17 -11.14
CA GLY A 83 -1.48 -6.41 -10.18
C GLY A 83 -0.83 -6.38 -8.79
N SER A 84 -0.32 -7.52 -8.32
CA SER A 84 0.40 -7.62 -7.04
C SER A 84 1.59 -6.67 -6.94
N TYR A 85 2.44 -6.59 -7.98
CA TYR A 85 3.57 -5.66 -8.00
C TYR A 85 3.11 -4.20 -8.05
N SER A 86 2.07 -3.90 -8.83
CA SER A 86 1.52 -2.55 -8.94
C SER A 86 0.93 -2.08 -7.61
N THR A 87 0.20 -2.94 -6.91
CA THR A 87 -0.36 -2.67 -5.57
C THR A 87 0.73 -2.46 -4.54
N TRP A 88 1.72 -3.36 -4.48
CA TRP A 88 2.86 -3.26 -3.56
C TRP A 88 3.68 -1.98 -3.80
N GLN A 89 3.99 -1.68 -5.07
CA GLN A 89 4.71 -0.47 -5.43
C GLN A 89 3.90 0.79 -5.09
N ALA A 90 2.58 0.79 -5.34
CA ALA A 90 1.73 1.93 -4.99
C ALA A 90 1.67 2.18 -3.48
N MET A 91 1.64 1.12 -2.67
CA MET A 91 1.72 1.21 -1.21
C MET A 91 3.04 1.85 -0.76
N LEU A 92 4.19 1.36 -1.25
CA LEU A 92 5.49 1.93 -0.92
C LEU A 92 5.63 3.38 -1.41
N ASN A 93 5.10 3.70 -2.59
CA ASN A 93 5.09 5.06 -3.12
C ASN A 93 4.34 6.03 -2.19
N ARG A 94 3.22 5.60 -1.60
CA ARG A 94 2.47 6.44 -0.66
C ARG A 94 3.32 6.81 0.56
N CYS A 95 4.15 5.89 1.05
CA CYS A 95 4.89 6.05 2.30
C CYS A 95 6.29 6.65 2.14
N TYR A 96 7.00 6.34 1.05
CA TYR A 96 8.46 6.60 0.96
C TYR A 96 8.90 7.45 -0.23
N SER A 97 8.00 7.75 -1.17
CA SER A 97 8.34 8.62 -2.29
C SER A 97 8.26 10.08 -1.86
N GLU A 98 9.41 10.77 -1.81
CA GLU A 98 9.47 12.21 -1.48
C GLU A 98 8.48 13.04 -2.32
N LYS A 99 8.42 12.75 -3.63
CA LYS A 99 7.47 13.39 -4.55
C LYS A 99 6.03 13.15 -4.10
N SER A 100 5.67 11.91 -3.76
CA SER A 100 4.32 11.57 -3.30
C SER A 100 3.98 12.29 -2.00
N LEU A 101 4.88 12.25 -1.02
CA LEU A 101 4.69 12.85 0.30
C LEU A 101 4.49 14.38 0.22
N LYS A 102 5.20 15.05 -0.70
CA LYS A 102 5.00 16.49 -0.95
C LYS A 102 3.57 16.84 -1.37
N PHE A 103 2.92 15.99 -2.17
CA PHE A 103 1.54 16.22 -2.64
C PHE A 103 0.47 15.60 -1.74
N ARG A 104 0.86 14.69 -0.84
CA ARG A 104 -0.05 13.91 0.01
C ARG A 104 0.46 13.87 1.45
N PRO A 105 0.47 15.01 2.15
CA PRO A 105 1.06 15.12 3.49
C PRO A 105 0.40 14.21 4.54
N SER A 106 -0.85 13.77 4.31
CA SER A 106 -1.52 12.79 5.19
C SER A 106 -0.77 11.46 5.33
N TYR A 107 0.10 11.15 4.36
CA TYR A 107 0.92 9.94 4.34
C TYR A 107 2.34 10.12 4.92
N HIS A 108 2.71 11.33 5.37
CA HIS A 108 4.07 11.62 5.86
C HIS A 108 4.53 10.64 6.94
N ASP A 109 3.66 10.36 7.92
CA ASP A 109 3.97 9.46 9.02
C ASP A 109 3.55 8.01 8.75
N CYS A 110 3.15 7.69 7.51
CA CYS A 110 2.76 6.33 7.17
C CYS A 110 3.97 5.46 6.86
N GLU A 111 3.94 4.24 7.37
CA GLU A 111 5.00 3.25 7.21
C GLU A 111 4.43 1.95 6.66
N VAL A 112 5.31 1.10 6.17
CA VAL A 112 5.01 -0.27 5.75
C VAL A 112 5.76 -1.22 6.67
N ASP A 113 5.09 -2.24 7.17
CA ASP A 113 5.69 -3.32 7.96
C ASP A 113 6.92 -3.88 7.25
N LYS A 114 7.98 -4.16 8.02
CA LYS A 114 9.27 -4.60 7.47
C LYS A 114 9.17 -5.91 6.70
N ASN A 115 8.25 -6.79 7.06
CA ASN A 115 8.02 -8.01 6.31
C ASN A 115 7.52 -7.70 4.90
N TRP A 116 6.73 -6.65 4.72
CA TRP A 116 6.21 -6.20 3.43
C TRP A 116 7.19 -5.31 2.65
N TRP A 117 8.38 -5.02 3.17
CA TRP A 117 9.49 -4.49 2.36
C TRP A 117 9.97 -5.54 1.34
N ASN A 118 9.79 -6.83 1.65
CA ASN A 118 10.02 -7.93 0.73
C ASN A 118 8.75 -8.20 -0.11
N TYR A 119 8.86 -8.04 -1.42
CA TYR A 119 7.76 -8.29 -2.35
C TYR A 119 7.23 -9.73 -2.29
N GLN A 120 8.06 -10.74 -2.00
CA GLN A 120 7.60 -12.12 -1.88
C GLN A 120 6.64 -12.30 -0.71
N ASN A 121 6.98 -11.71 0.45
CA ASN A 121 6.16 -11.77 1.65
C ASN A 121 4.82 -11.06 1.43
N PHE A 122 4.84 -9.87 0.81
CA PHE A 122 3.61 -9.19 0.42
C PHE A 122 2.77 -10.05 -0.55
N CYS A 123 3.41 -10.69 -1.54
CA CYS A 123 2.70 -11.55 -2.49
C CYS A 123 2.05 -12.76 -1.82
N GLN A 124 2.71 -13.36 -0.83
CA GLN A 124 2.13 -14.47 -0.08
C GLN A 124 0.78 -14.07 0.52
N TRP A 125 0.71 -12.91 1.17
CA TRP A 125 -0.54 -12.35 1.70
C TRP A 125 -1.51 -11.92 0.60
N TYR A 126 -1.02 -11.26 -0.45
CA TYR A 126 -1.83 -10.78 -1.56
C TYR A 126 -2.60 -11.95 -2.19
N TYR A 127 -1.93 -13.04 -2.54
CA TYR A 127 -2.54 -14.17 -3.22
C TYR A 127 -3.35 -15.08 -2.30
N SER A 128 -3.14 -15.04 -0.98
CA SER A 128 -4.03 -15.70 -0.02
C SER A 128 -5.32 -14.93 0.22
N ASN A 129 -5.41 -13.66 -0.20
CA ASN A 129 -6.58 -12.83 -0.01
C ASN A 129 -7.56 -12.94 -1.20
N ASN A 130 -8.78 -13.38 -0.92
CA ASN A 130 -9.85 -13.60 -1.91
C ASN A 130 -10.29 -12.33 -2.66
N PHE A 131 -10.02 -11.15 -2.12
CA PHE A 131 -10.41 -9.86 -2.69
C PHE A 131 -9.25 -9.15 -3.41
N SER A 132 -8.09 -9.79 -3.52
CA SER A 132 -6.96 -9.25 -4.26
C SER A 132 -7.20 -9.35 -5.77
N GLY A 133 -6.74 -8.35 -6.53
CA GLY A 133 -6.72 -8.42 -8.00
C GLY A 133 -8.06 -8.33 -8.72
N ILE A 134 -9.18 -8.19 -8.00
CA ILE A 134 -10.54 -8.06 -8.58
C ILE A 134 -10.98 -6.60 -8.80
N GLY A 135 -10.04 -5.65 -8.70
CA GLY A 135 -10.32 -4.21 -8.81
C GLY A 135 -10.61 -3.51 -7.48
N TYR A 136 -10.37 -4.18 -6.35
CA TYR A 136 -10.45 -3.60 -5.02
C TYR A 136 -9.16 -2.86 -4.67
N ASP A 137 -9.30 -1.82 -3.85
CA ASP A 137 -8.19 -0.99 -3.37
C ASP A 137 -7.61 -1.55 -2.08
N LEU A 138 -6.28 -1.56 -1.95
CA LEU A 138 -5.61 -1.83 -0.67
C LEU A 138 -5.73 -0.60 0.25
N ASP A 139 -6.33 -0.81 1.41
CA ASP A 139 -6.53 0.22 2.43
C ASP A 139 -6.06 -0.23 3.82
N LYS A 140 -5.52 0.69 4.63
CA LYS A 140 -4.97 0.44 5.98
C LYS A 140 -5.84 1.01 7.12
N ASP A 141 -6.79 1.87 6.76
CA ASP A 141 -7.54 2.71 7.70
C ASP A 141 -8.94 2.14 7.97
N VAL A 142 -9.44 1.28 7.07
CA VAL A 142 -10.77 0.67 7.15
C VAL A 142 -10.92 -0.24 8.37
N LEU A 143 -9.86 -0.94 8.77
CA LEU A 143 -9.86 -1.81 9.95
C LEU A 143 -9.50 -1.04 11.23
N VAL A 144 -8.59 -0.07 11.12
CA VAL A 144 -8.08 0.70 12.27
C VAL A 144 -8.02 2.17 11.90
N SER A 145 -8.97 2.97 12.41
CA SER A 145 -9.04 4.39 12.07
C SER A 145 -7.82 5.15 12.59
N GLY A 146 -7.22 5.98 11.73
CA GLY A 146 -6.07 6.81 12.09
C GLY A 146 -4.74 6.05 12.13
N ASN A 147 -4.74 4.76 11.79
CA ASN A 147 -3.54 3.96 11.69
C ASN A 147 -2.57 4.51 10.63
N LYS A 148 -1.28 4.32 10.90
CA LYS A 148 -0.18 4.77 10.05
C LYS A 148 0.60 3.63 9.43
N MET A 149 0.36 2.39 9.83
CA MET A 149 1.13 1.23 9.37
C MET A 149 0.36 0.39 8.35
N TYR A 150 0.93 0.18 7.18
CA TYR A 150 0.49 -0.87 6.26
C TYR A 150 1.08 -2.22 6.70
N SER A 151 0.22 -3.17 7.08
CA SER A 151 0.60 -4.54 7.45
C SER A 151 -0.54 -5.50 7.15
N GLU A 152 -0.28 -6.81 7.26
CA GLU A 152 -1.31 -7.84 7.11
C GLU A 152 -2.48 -7.68 8.10
N SER A 153 -2.19 -7.22 9.32
CA SER A 153 -3.20 -7.05 10.37
C SER A 153 -4.03 -5.78 10.23
N THR A 154 -3.49 -4.75 9.57
CA THR A 154 -4.18 -3.45 9.41
C THR A 154 -4.80 -3.27 8.03
N CYS A 155 -4.34 -4.03 7.04
CA CYS A 155 -4.79 -3.86 5.66
C CYS A 155 -5.92 -4.82 5.26
N ALA A 156 -6.78 -4.31 4.39
CA ALA A 156 -7.77 -5.08 3.66
C ALA A 156 -7.91 -4.56 2.23
N PHE A 157 -8.40 -5.42 1.34
CA PHE A 157 -8.86 -5.01 0.02
C PHE A 157 -10.33 -4.62 0.10
N VAL A 158 -10.66 -3.41 -0.35
CA VAL A 158 -12.02 -2.87 -0.28
C VAL A 158 -12.48 -2.32 -1.62
N PRO A 159 -13.79 -2.40 -1.93
CA PRO A 159 -14.38 -1.69 -3.05
C PRO A 159 -14.10 -0.18 -2.98
N ARG A 160 -14.00 0.48 -4.14
CA ARG A 160 -13.78 1.94 -4.22
C ARG A 160 -14.84 2.75 -3.47
N GLU A 161 -16.08 2.26 -3.45
CA GLU A 161 -17.18 2.87 -2.71
C GLU A 161 -16.87 2.91 -1.20
N ILE A 162 -16.47 1.78 -0.61
CA ILE A 162 -16.07 1.68 0.81
C ILE A 162 -14.81 2.51 1.08
N ASN A 163 -13.82 2.42 0.20
CA ASN A 163 -12.59 3.20 0.33
C ASN A 163 -12.89 4.70 0.42
N SER A 164 -13.79 5.20 -0.43
CA SER A 164 -14.18 6.61 -0.48
C SER A 164 -15.12 7.02 0.66
N LEU A 165 -15.93 6.09 1.16
CA LEU A 165 -16.92 6.31 2.21
C LEU A 165 -16.30 6.85 3.52
N LEU A 166 -15.12 6.32 3.85
CA LEU A 166 -14.39 6.60 5.09
C LEU A 166 -13.31 7.67 4.95
N LEU A 167 -13.04 8.14 3.73
CA LEU A 167 -12.10 9.24 3.53
C LEU A 167 -12.58 10.45 4.32
N LYS A 168 -11.71 10.95 5.21
CA LYS A 168 -11.90 12.24 5.84
C LYS A 168 -11.84 13.29 4.73
N CYS A 169 -12.98 13.79 4.27
CA CYS A 169 -13.02 15.00 3.44
C CYS A 169 -12.26 16.08 4.21
N GLY A 170 -11.06 16.42 3.74
CA GLY A 170 -10.06 17.25 4.43
C GLY A 170 -10.41 18.73 4.52
N LYS A 171 -11.69 19.06 4.63
CA LYS A 171 -12.23 20.41 4.63
C LYS A 171 -13.49 20.46 5.48
N SER A 172 -13.32 20.63 6.79
CA SER A 172 -14.38 21.13 7.68
C SER A 172 -14.61 22.61 7.35
N TYR A 173 -15.47 22.91 6.37
CA TYR A 173 -15.86 24.28 6.06
C TYR A 173 -17.37 24.44 6.06
N GLY A 174 -17.94 24.33 7.26
CA GLY A 174 -19.08 25.16 7.64
C GLY A 174 -18.55 26.37 8.42
N VAL A 175 -19.22 27.51 8.31
CA VAL A 175 -18.91 28.77 9.04
C VAL A 175 -18.84 28.56 10.58
N SER A 176 -19.35 27.43 11.10
CA SER A 176 -19.36 27.05 12.51
C SER A 176 -18.13 26.27 12.99
N GLY A 177 -17.27 25.77 12.09
CA GLY A 177 -16.17 24.85 12.46
C GLY A 177 -16.61 23.43 12.83
N ILE A 178 -17.92 23.13 12.81
CA ILE A 178 -18.48 21.81 13.15
C ILE A 178 -18.82 21.04 11.87
N LYS A 179 -18.28 19.83 11.74
CA LYS A 179 -18.45 18.98 10.57
C LYS A 179 -19.92 18.59 10.37
N GLY A 180 -20.41 18.68 9.13
CA GLY A 180 -21.79 18.33 8.80
C GLY A 180 -22.83 19.40 9.14
N ALA A 181 -22.41 20.54 9.73
CA ALA A 181 -23.28 21.68 10.01
C ALA A 181 -22.89 22.89 9.14
N CYS A 182 -23.86 23.44 8.42
CA CYS A 182 -23.73 24.66 7.63
C CYS A 182 -24.53 25.79 8.29
N LYS A 183 -23.89 26.93 8.55
CA LYS A 183 -24.61 28.12 9.06
C LYS A 183 -25.37 28.77 7.91
N ASN A 184 -26.67 28.96 8.09
CA ASN A 184 -27.51 29.85 7.30
C ASN A 184 -27.82 31.09 8.16
N ILE A 185 -28.48 32.10 7.57
CA ILE A 185 -28.72 33.43 8.16
C ILE A 185 -29.11 33.34 9.66
N ASP A 186 -30.13 32.52 9.99
CA ASP A 186 -30.63 32.38 11.38
C ASP A 186 -30.55 30.95 11.94
N LYS A 187 -30.24 29.94 11.12
CA LYS A 187 -30.30 28.50 11.50
C LYS A 187 -29.13 27.70 10.96
N TYR A 188 -28.91 26.51 11.49
CA TYR A 188 -27.93 25.55 10.99
C TYR A 188 -28.61 24.49 10.13
N SER A 189 -28.03 24.11 9.00
CA SER A 189 -28.51 22.96 8.21
C SER A 189 -27.51 21.82 8.23
N ALA A 190 -28.03 20.59 8.13
CA ALA A 190 -27.22 19.40 7.99
C ALA A 190 -27.48 18.71 6.66
N HIS A 191 -26.42 18.20 6.04
CA HIS A 191 -26.49 17.47 4.78
C HIS A 191 -25.58 16.25 4.81
N LEU A 192 -26.00 15.16 4.18
CA LEU A 192 -25.20 13.98 3.94
C LEU A 192 -24.96 13.81 2.45
N SER A 193 -23.69 13.69 2.03
CA SER A 193 -23.40 13.24 0.67
C SER A 193 -23.27 11.72 0.65
N ASN A 194 -24.00 11.07 -0.27
CA ASN A 194 -23.89 9.64 -0.57
C ASN A 194 -22.95 9.36 -1.77
N GLY A 195 -22.13 10.34 -2.15
CA GLY A 195 -21.24 10.27 -3.31
C GLY A 195 -21.85 10.73 -4.63
N THR A 196 -23.18 10.71 -4.76
CA THR A 196 -23.89 11.14 -5.98
C THR A 196 -24.69 12.42 -5.73
N GLU A 197 -25.38 12.49 -4.61
CA GLU A 197 -26.24 13.60 -4.25
C GLU A 197 -25.98 14.07 -2.81
N SER A 198 -26.54 15.23 -2.48
CA SER A 198 -26.50 15.82 -1.16
C SER A 198 -27.90 15.76 -0.55
N ILE A 199 -28.09 14.83 0.38
CA ILE A 199 -29.34 14.62 1.11
C ILE A 199 -29.48 15.69 2.19
N PHE A 200 -30.55 16.46 2.16
CA PHE A 200 -30.88 17.44 3.20
C PHE A 200 -31.47 16.73 4.42
N LEU A 201 -30.82 16.90 5.58
CA LEU A 201 -31.20 16.23 6.83
C LEU A 201 -32.09 17.10 7.73
N GLY A 202 -32.12 18.42 7.48
CA GLY A 202 -32.95 19.35 8.24
C GLY A 202 -32.28 20.69 8.53
N ARG A 203 -33.04 21.57 9.19
CA ARG A 203 -32.60 22.84 9.78
C ARG A 203 -32.77 22.76 11.30
N PHE A 204 -31.81 23.30 12.02
CA PHE A 204 -31.65 23.20 13.47
C PHE A 204 -31.30 24.56 14.05
N GLU A 205 -31.61 24.77 15.33
CA GLU A 205 -31.33 26.03 16.01
C GLU A 205 -29.84 26.15 16.37
N THR A 206 -29.20 25.01 16.63
CA THR A 206 -27.77 24.97 17.00
C THR A 206 -26.92 24.17 16.02
N ALA A 207 -25.63 24.49 15.99
CA ALA A 207 -24.66 23.75 15.18
C ALA A 207 -24.47 22.31 15.70
N GLN A 208 -24.65 22.10 17.01
CA GLN A 208 -24.55 20.79 17.68
C GLN A 208 -25.68 19.85 17.26
N GLU A 209 -26.91 20.34 17.21
CA GLU A 209 -28.07 19.57 16.72
C GLU A 209 -27.88 19.17 15.24
N ALA A 210 -27.45 20.11 14.39
CA ALA A 210 -27.14 19.82 13.00
C ALA A 210 -26.03 18.76 12.86
N HIS A 211 -24.99 18.84 13.69
CA HIS A 211 -23.92 17.84 13.72
C HIS A 211 -24.40 16.47 14.18
N GLN A 212 -25.23 16.40 15.22
CA GLN A 212 -25.81 15.13 15.70
C GLN A 212 -26.68 14.48 14.63
N ALA A 213 -27.49 15.26 13.91
CA ALA A 213 -28.27 14.75 12.78
C ALA A 213 -27.38 14.19 11.66
N TYR A 214 -26.28 14.88 11.34
CA TYR A 214 -25.27 14.39 10.41
C TYR A 214 -24.61 13.09 10.88
N VAL A 215 -24.17 13.01 12.14
CA VAL A 215 -23.55 11.81 12.74
C VAL A 215 -24.48 10.61 12.62
N PHE A 216 -25.73 10.76 13.05
CA PHE A 216 -26.73 9.70 13.00
C PHE A 216 -26.96 9.22 11.56
N ALA A 217 -27.18 10.14 10.62
CA ALA A 217 -27.40 9.81 9.22
C ALA A 217 -26.16 9.14 8.58
N LYS A 218 -24.96 9.63 8.89
CA LYS A 218 -23.71 9.07 8.35
C LYS A 218 -23.45 7.67 8.88
N GLU A 219 -23.68 7.40 10.17
CA GLU A 219 -23.55 6.04 10.73
C GLU A 219 -24.56 5.07 10.13
N ALA A 220 -25.82 5.49 9.96
CA ALA A 220 -26.84 4.70 9.30
C ALA A 220 -26.44 4.35 7.86
N TYR A 221 -25.98 5.34 7.09
CA TYR A 221 -25.52 5.14 5.72
C TYR A 221 -24.29 4.23 5.62
N VAL A 222 -23.34 4.33 6.56
CA VAL A 222 -22.18 3.42 6.59
C VAL A 222 -22.63 1.97 6.81
N LYS A 223 -23.60 1.73 7.69
CA LYS A 223 -24.18 0.39 7.92
C LYS A 223 -24.96 -0.11 6.70
N GLU A 224 -25.67 0.77 6.00
CA GLU A 224 -26.34 0.43 4.74
C GLU A 224 -25.33 -0.04 3.69
N VAL A 225 -24.24 0.71 3.48
CA VAL A 225 -23.17 0.33 2.57
C VAL A 225 -22.50 -0.98 3.01
N ALA A 226 -22.28 -1.18 4.32
CA ALA A 226 -21.75 -2.45 4.84
C ALA A 226 -22.65 -3.64 4.46
N ASN A 227 -23.96 -3.50 4.65
CA ASN A 227 -24.93 -4.55 4.30
C ASN A 227 -25.01 -4.80 2.79
N LYS A 228 -24.93 -3.75 1.97
CA LYS A 228 -24.86 -3.87 0.50
C LYS A 228 -23.68 -4.75 0.06
N TRP A 229 -22.55 -4.64 0.72
CA TRP A 229 -21.31 -5.37 0.40
C TRP A 229 -21.12 -6.65 1.22
N ARG A 230 -22.09 -7.06 2.04
CA ARG A 230 -21.98 -8.23 2.92
C ARG A 230 -21.72 -9.51 2.10
N GLY A 231 -20.71 -10.27 2.51
CA GLY A 231 -20.26 -11.48 1.80
C GLY A 231 -19.43 -11.21 0.53
N LEU A 232 -19.26 -9.95 0.13
CA LEU A 232 -18.41 -9.52 -0.99
C LEU A 232 -17.15 -8.77 -0.50
N ILE A 233 -16.95 -8.67 0.80
CA ILE A 233 -15.79 -8.05 1.46
C ILE A 233 -15.31 -8.94 2.59
N ASP A 234 -14.09 -8.68 3.06
CA ASP A 234 -13.51 -9.32 4.26
C ASP A 234 -14.45 -9.08 5.46
N GLU A 235 -14.70 -10.13 6.25
CA GLU A 235 -15.56 -10.07 7.42
C GLU A 235 -15.09 -8.99 8.42
N ARG A 236 -13.77 -8.82 8.56
CA ARG A 236 -13.19 -7.76 9.40
C ARG A 236 -13.59 -6.37 8.92
N VAL A 237 -13.70 -6.18 7.61
CA VAL A 237 -14.14 -4.90 7.02
C VAL A 237 -15.63 -4.69 7.30
N TYR A 238 -16.45 -5.73 7.12
CA TYR A 238 -17.89 -5.66 7.44
C TYR A 238 -18.10 -5.26 8.91
N ASP A 239 -17.44 -5.96 9.83
CA ASP A 239 -17.54 -5.68 11.27
C ASP A 239 -17.03 -4.30 11.63
N ALA A 240 -15.93 -3.85 11.02
CA ALA A 240 -15.40 -2.50 11.23
C ALA A 240 -16.41 -1.42 10.78
N LEU A 241 -17.09 -1.62 9.64
CA LEU A 241 -18.11 -0.69 9.15
C LEU A 241 -19.37 -0.71 10.03
N MET A 242 -19.80 -1.87 10.49
CA MET A 242 -20.97 -2.00 11.37
C MET A 242 -20.76 -1.34 12.74
N ASN A 243 -19.52 -1.37 13.23
CA ASN A 243 -19.11 -0.74 14.49
C ASN A 243 -18.60 0.69 14.35
N TRP A 244 -18.52 1.22 13.12
CA TRP A 244 -17.99 2.54 12.85
C TRP A 244 -18.79 3.63 13.58
N ARG A 245 -18.08 4.67 14.02
CA ARG A 245 -18.64 5.85 14.70
C ARG A 245 -18.15 7.10 14.00
N ALA A 246 -19.08 8.03 13.75
CA ALA A 246 -18.69 9.31 13.18
C ALA A 246 -17.98 10.15 14.24
N ALA A 247 -16.86 10.75 13.84
CA ALA A 247 -16.19 11.84 14.55
C ALA A 247 -16.56 13.19 13.95
#